data_AF-D7L851-F1
#
_entry.id   AF-D7L851-F1
#
_cell.length_a   1.000
_cell.length_b   1.000
_cell.length_c   1.000
_cell.angle_alpha   90.00
_cell.angle_beta   90.00
_cell.angle_gamma   90.00
#
_symmetry.space_group_name_H-M   'P 1'
#
loop_
_entity.id
_entity.type
_entity.pdbx_description
1 polymer ?
#
loop_
_entity_poly.entity_id
_entity_poly.type
_entity_poly.pdbx_seq_one_letter_code
_entity_poly.pdbx_strand_id
1 'polypeptide(L)'
;MASLFTPSPTTRSGGGDAVYVAAVPLKAAADPPQLIMSMAYSLNLSNLQHFMVLIKPSSLTHQEVIVFDFQPRNPESIEAAISVLSGNLIPGVVLERRLKKVPRQRCWLVGSSKGNAMEMATEFNGSWETDLRVGFHDCRNYTNELVQHLTGEMQILERLPRS
;
A
#
# COMPACT_ATOMS: atom_id res chain seq x y z
N MET A 1 44.97 3.52 22.31
CA MET A 1 43.62 3.81 22.84
C MET A 1 42.79 4.37 21.70
N ALA A 2 41.90 3.57 21.11
CA ALA A 2 40.99 4.01 20.07
C ALA A 2 39.58 4.02 20.66
N SER A 3 39.00 5.21 20.78
CA SER A 3 37.64 5.40 21.28
C SER A 3 36.67 4.92 20.21
N LEU A 4 36.01 3.79 20.46
CA LEU A 4 34.90 3.31 19.65
C LEU A 4 33.73 4.28 19.86
N PHE A 5 33.46 5.11 18.86
CA PHE A 5 32.20 5.86 18.78
C PHE A 5 31.08 4.83 18.59
N THR A 6 30.47 4.40 19.67
CA THR A 6 29.15 3.78 19.64
C THR A 6 28.13 4.87 19.32
N PRO A 7 27.40 4.81 18.19
CA PRO A 7 26.27 5.70 17.99
C PRO A 7 25.22 5.36 19.05
N SER A 8 24.97 6.30 19.96
CA SER A 8 23.86 6.21 20.90
C SER A 8 22.55 6.10 20.12
N PRO A 9 21.61 5.23 20.53
CA PRO A 9 20.29 5.23 19.93
C PRO A 9 19.66 6.59 20.24
N THR A 10 19.40 7.38 19.20
CA THR A 10 18.62 8.60 19.35
C THR A 10 17.19 8.15 19.66
N THR A 11 16.87 8.01 20.94
CA THR A 11 15.50 7.86 21.42
C THR A 11 14.73 9.14 21.09
N ARG A 12 14.14 9.20 19.89
CA ARG A 12 13.08 10.16 19.58
C ARG A 12 11.85 9.74 20.37
N SER A 13 11.69 10.35 21.54
CA SER A 13 10.41 10.40 22.24
C SER A 13 9.44 11.24 21.40
N GLY A 14 8.45 10.60 20.80
CA GLY A 14 7.37 11.22 20.04
C GLY A 14 6.48 10.15 19.41
N GLY A 15 5.33 9.87 20.04
CA GLY A 15 4.36 8.86 19.62
C GLY A 15 3.64 9.22 18.32
N GLY A 16 4.34 9.11 17.19
CA GLY A 16 3.75 9.20 15.85
C GLY A 16 2.71 8.10 15.62
N ASP A 17 1.84 8.32 14.63
CA ASP A 17 0.79 7.37 14.28
C ASP A 17 1.41 6.05 13.81
N ALA A 18 0.80 4.93 14.19
CA ALA A 18 1.30 3.61 13.80
C ALA A 18 0.94 3.33 12.34
N VAL A 19 1.95 3.03 11.54
CA VAL A 19 1.83 2.75 10.10
C VAL A 19 1.95 1.25 9.86
N TYR A 20 0.98 0.70 9.16
CA TYR A 20 0.93 -0.70 8.76
C TYR A 20 0.85 -0.80 7.24
N VAL A 21 1.28 -1.94 6.71
CA VAL A 21 0.96 -2.37 5.35
C VAL A 21 0.04 -3.57 5.44
N ALA A 22 -1.01 -3.60 4.63
CA ALA A 22 -1.84 -4.79 4.45
C ALA A 22 -1.83 -5.26 3.01
N ALA A 23 -2.08 -6.56 2.85
CA ALA A 23 -2.22 -7.20 1.55
C ALA A 23 -3.55 -7.94 1.46
N VAL A 24 -4.28 -7.74 0.36
CA VAL A 24 -5.46 -8.52 0.02
C VAL A 24 -5.18 -9.35 -1.24
N PRO A 25 -5.61 -10.63 -1.29
CA PRO A 25 -5.51 -11.38 -2.53
C PRO A 25 -6.43 -10.75 -3.58
N LEU A 26 -5.95 -10.58 -4.80
CA LEU A 26 -6.82 -10.23 -5.91
C LEU A 26 -7.74 -11.42 -6.19
N LYS A 27 -9.04 -11.27 -5.90
CA LYS A 27 -10.06 -12.24 -6.31
C LYS A 27 -10.57 -11.82 -7.66
N ALA A 28 -10.60 -12.76 -8.60
CA ALA A 28 -11.36 -12.60 -9.82
C ALA A 28 -12.84 -12.32 -9.49
N ALA A 29 -13.46 -11.39 -10.23
CA ALA A 29 -14.90 -11.16 -10.20
C ALA A 29 -15.66 -12.44 -10.53
N ALA A 30 -16.88 -12.58 -10.01
CA ALA A 30 -17.65 -13.82 -10.03
C ALA A 30 -18.43 -14.08 -11.34
N ASP A 31 -17.88 -13.80 -12.53
CA ASP A 31 -18.59 -14.00 -13.82
C ASP A 31 -17.66 -14.16 -15.05
N PRO A 32 -18.17 -14.57 -16.22
CA PRO A 32 -18.12 -15.94 -16.75
C PRO A 32 -16.70 -16.56 -16.80
N PRO A 33 -16.55 -17.85 -16.43
CA PRO A 33 -15.28 -18.49 -16.09
C PRO A 33 -14.23 -18.57 -17.21
N GLN A 34 -14.60 -18.47 -18.49
CA GLN A 34 -13.66 -18.71 -19.61
C GLN A 34 -12.75 -17.51 -19.93
N LEU A 35 -13.30 -16.29 -19.88
CA LEU A 35 -12.53 -15.07 -20.13
C LEU A 35 -11.59 -14.77 -18.95
N ILE A 36 -12.04 -14.99 -17.72
CA ILE A 36 -11.21 -14.75 -16.54
C ILE A 36 -10.10 -15.78 -16.39
N MET A 37 -10.35 -17.08 -16.64
CA MET A 37 -9.30 -18.11 -16.55
C MET A 37 -8.13 -17.80 -17.48
N SER A 38 -8.41 -17.43 -18.74
CA SER A 38 -7.37 -17.10 -19.71
C SER A 38 -6.56 -15.85 -19.32
N MET A 39 -7.19 -14.83 -18.73
CA MET A 39 -6.51 -13.64 -18.23
C MET A 39 -5.70 -13.92 -16.95
N ALA A 40 -6.24 -14.74 -16.04
CA ALA A 40 -5.59 -15.13 -14.79
C ALA A 40 -4.34 -16.00 -15.01
N TYR A 41 -4.38 -16.93 -15.97
CA TYR A 41 -3.23 -17.72 -16.40
C TYR A 41 -2.19 -16.87 -17.14
N SER A 42 -2.60 -15.93 -17.98
CA SER A 42 -1.68 -15.08 -18.75
C SER A 42 -0.93 -14.04 -17.89
N LEU A 43 -1.54 -13.60 -16.77
CA LEU A 43 -0.94 -12.62 -15.85
C LEU A 43 -0.34 -13.22 -14.59
N ASN A 44 -0.43 -14.53 -14.38
CA ASN A 44 -0.04 -15.17 -13.11
C ASN A 44 -0.76 -14.54 -11.89
N LEU A 45 -2.03 -14.12 -12.07
CA LEU A 45 -2.83 -13.35 -11.11
C LEU A 45 -3.07 -14.07 -9.78
N SER A 46 -2.88 -15.40 -9.72
CA SER A 46 -3.05 -16.22 -8.51
C SER A 46 -2.07 -15.86 -7.38
N ASN A 47 -0.94 -15.21 -7.69
CA ASN A 47 0.04 -14.73 -6.72
C ASN A 47 0.08 -13.19 -6.60
N LEU A 48 -0.78 -12.46 -7.32
CA LEU A 48 -0.81 -11.00 -7.26
C LEU A 48 -1.61 -10.55 -6.04
N GLN A 49 -0.89 -10.00 -5.07
CA GLN A 49 -1.44 -9.34 -3.90
C GLN A 49 -1.59 -7.85 -4.18
N HIS A 50 -2.70 -7.29 -3.72
CA HIS A 50 -2.96 -5.86 -3.70
C HIS A 50 -2.54 -5.29 -2.36
N PHE A 51 -1.70 -4.26 -2.36
CA PHE A 51 -1.12 -3.67 -1.16
C PHE A 51 -1.75 -2.32 -0.85
N MET A 52 -1.89 -2.02 0.44
CA MET A 52 -2.44 -0.78 0.95
C MET A 52 -1.72 -0.36 2.23
N VAL A 53 -1.70 0.95 2.50
CA VAL A 53 -1.12 1.52 3.72
C VAL A 53 -2.23 1.82 4.71
N LEU A 54 -2.01 1.53 5.98
CA LEU A 54 -2.94 1.85 7.05
C LEU A 54 -2.25 2.74 8.08
N ILE A 55 -2.94 3.79 8.48
CA ILE A 55 -2.53 4.69 9.56
C ILE A 55 -3.50 4.50 10.70
N LYS A 56 -2.95 4.08 11.85
CA LYS A 56 -3.67 4.02 13.12
C LYS A 56 -3.22 5.20 13.98
N PRO A 57 -4.08 6.20 14.20
CA PRO A 57 -3.76 7.34 15.03
C PRO A 57 -3.28 6.93 16.42
N SER A 58 -2.31 7.64 16.97
CA SER A 58 -1.83 7.40 18.34
C SER A 58 -2.79 7.93 19.40
N SER A 59 -3.68 8.86 19.04
CA SER A 59 -4.70 9.41 19.95
C SER A 59 -5.75 8.37 20.35
N LEU A 60 -6.02 8.29 21.66
CA LEU A 60 -7.05 7.41 22.24
C LEU A 60 -8.49 7.77 21.83
N THR A 61 -8.71 8.97 21.28
CA THR A 61 -10.04 9.42 20.84
C THR A 61 -10.45 8.87 19.47
N HIS A 62 -9.49 8.46 18.63
CA HIS A 62 -9.73 7.91 17.31
C HIS A 62 -9.39 6.43 17.28
N GLN A 63 -10.42 5.58 17.38
CA GLN A 63 -10.26 4.13 17.27
C GLN A 63 -10.23 3.63 15.83
N GLU A 64 -10.56 4.49 14.86
CA GLU A 64 -10.59 4.14 13.45
C GLU A 64 -9.19 4.10 12.85
N VAL A 65 -9.03 3.23 11.86
CA VAL A 65 -7.83 3.08 11.07
C VAL A 65 -8.13 3.64 9.69
N ILE A 66 -7.28 4.53 9.21
CA ILE A 66 -7.40 5.11 7.88
C ILE A 66 -6.58 4.26 6.93
N VAL A 67 -7.13 3.94 5.77
CA VAL A 67 -6.50 3.11 4.74
C VAL A 67 -6.34 3.92 3.49
N PHE A 68 -5.14 3.87 2.93
CA PHE A 68 -4.76 4.50 1.69
C PHE A 68 -4.46 3.43 0.65
N ASP A 69 -5.04 3.59 -0.53
CA ASP A 69 -5.10 2.58 -1.56
C ASP A 69 -4.92 3.22 -2.94
N PHE A 70 -4.19 2.59 -3.86
CA PHE A 70 -4.07 3.03 -5.25
C PHE A 70 -4.43 1.87 -6.17
N GLN A 71 -5.50 2.04 -6.95
CA GLN A 71 -6.08 0.98 -7.77
C GLN A 71 -6.62 1.53 -9.11
N PRO A 72 -6.96 0.66 -10.08
CA PRO A 72 -7.68 1.09 -11.27
C PRO A 72 -8.95 1.87 -10.90
N ARG A 73 -9.27 2.92 -11.65
CA ARG A 73 -10.50 3.70 -11.43
C ARG A 73 -11.76 2.84 -11.56
N ASN A 74 -11.74 1.88 -12.47
CA ASN A 74 -12.79 0.88 -12.63
C ASN A 74 -12.16 -0.53 -12.63
N PRO A 75 -11.96 -1.15 -11.45
CA PRO A 75 -11.27 -2.43 -11.34
C PRO A 75 -12.04 -3.60 -11.96
N GLU A 76 -13.35 -3.47 -12.15
CA GLU A 76 -14.21 -4.49 -12.75
C GLU A 76 -14.33 -4.33 -14.28
N SER A 77 -13.69 -3.32 -14.89
CA SER A 77 -13.76 -3.07 -16.33
C SER A 77 -12.96 -4.09 -17.13
N ILE A 78 -13.63 -4.77 -18.06
CA ILE A 78 -12.99 -5.66 -19.04
C ILE A 78 -11.97 -4.89 -19.89
N GLU A 79 -12.30 -3.65 -20.30
CA GLU A 79 -11.40 -2.80 -21.09
C GLU A 79 -10.12 -2.45 -20.31
N ALA A 80 -10.27 -2.12 -19.01
CA ALA A 80 -9.13 -1.87 -18.15
C ALA A 80 -8.27 -3.13 -18.00
N ALA A 81 -8.89 -4.30 -17.86
CA ALA A 81 -8.19 -5.56 -17.75
C ALA A 81 -7.44 -5.94 -19.05
N ILE A 82 -8.01 -5.72 -20.23
CA ILE A 82 -7.33 -5.90 -21.53
C ILE A 82 -6.16 -4.92 -21.67
N SER A 83 -6.33 -3.67 -21.25
CA SER A 83 -5.28 -2.66 -21.31
C SER A 83 -4.11 -3.01 -20.39
N VAL A 84 -4.40 -3.48 -19.17
CA VAL A 84 -3.40 -3.99 -18.22
C VAL A 84 -2.61 -5.17 -18.80
N LEU A 85 -3.32 -6.15 -19.39
CA LEU A 85 -2.69 -7.29 -20.08
C LEU A 85 -1.74 -6.88 -21.20
N SER A 86 -2.11 -5.80 -21.89
CA SER A 86 -1.33 -5.25 -23.01
C SER A 86 -0.15 -4.39 -22.53
N GLY A 87 0.00 -4.20 -21.22
CA GLY A 87 1.07 -3.38 -20.62
C GLY A 87 0.85 -1.86 -20.75
N ASN A 88 -0.37 -1.45 -21.10
CA ASN A 88 -0.74 -0.05 -21.30
C ASN A 88 -1.02 0.67 -19.98
N LEU A 89 -0.93 2.00 -20.03
CA LEU A 89 -1.40 2.89 -18.96
C LEU A 89 -2.93 2.84 -18.90
N ILE A 90 -3.48 2.84 -17.68
CA ILE A 90 -4.92 2.95 -17.44
C ILE A 90 -5.21 4.02 -16.39
N PRO A 91 -6.40 4.63 -16.38
CA PRO A 91 -6.79 5.55 -15.32
C PRO A 91 -6.81 4.86 -13.95
N GLY A 92 -6.01 5.35 -13.02
CA GLY A 92 -6.00 4.96 -11.62
C GLY A 92 -6.80 5.93 -10.74
N VAL A 93 -6.85 5.59 -9.46
CA VAL A 93 -7.42 6.43 -8.39
C VAL A 93 -6.74 6.12 -7.07
N VAL A 94 -6.38 7.18 -6.33
CA VAL A 94 -5.98 7.07 -4.92
C VAL A 94 -7.23 7.19 -4.05
N LEU A 95 -7.42 6.25 -3.13
CA LEU A 95 -8.58 6.18 -2.25
C LEU A 95 -8.17 6.26 -0.79
N GLU A 96 -8.97 6.97 -0.02
CA GLU A 96 -8.97 6.95 1.43
C GLU A 96 -10.25 6.25 1.93
N ARG A 97 -10.11 5.31 2.86
CA ARG A 97 -11.26 4.66 3.52
C ARG A 97 -10.99 4.45 5.02
N ARG A 98 -12.06 4.34 5.80
CA ARG A 98 -11.98 4.13 7.25
C ARG A 98 -12.36 2.70 7.62
N LEU A 99 -11.59 2.09 8.52
CA LEU A 99 -11.86 0.81 9.12
C LEU A 99 -12.01 0.96 10.64
N LYS A 100 -12.85 0.12 11.25
CA LYS A 100 -13.01 0.12 12.72
C LYS A 100 -11.78 -0.40 13.46
N LYS A 101 -11.00 -1.28 12.84
CA LYS A 101 -9.86 -1.99 13.45
C LYS A 101 -8.81 -2.32 12.38
N VAL A 102 -7.56 -2.50 12.83
CA VAL A 102 -6.47 -3.02 11.99
C VAL A 102 -6.80 -4.48 11.60
N PRO A 103 -6.64 -4.87 10.32
CA PRO A 103 -6.81 -6.25 9.89
C PRO A 103 -5.91 -7.22 10.67
N ARG A 104 -6.43 -8.40 11.01
CA ARG A 104 -5.68 -9.41 11.78
C ARG A 104 -4.77 -10.30 10.94
N GLN A 105 -5.02 -10.37 9.64
CA GLN A 105 -4.31 -11.23 8.71
C GLN A 105 -3.70 -10.39 7.60
N ARG A 106 -2.53 -10.83 7.12
CA ARG A 106 -1.80 -10.17 6.02
C ARG A 106 -1.67 -8.65 6.25
N CYS A 107 -1.36 -8.28 7.48
CA CYS A 107 -1.18 -6.91 7.91
C CYS A 107 0.01 -6.85 8.87
N TRP A 108 0.95 -5.96 8.58
CA TRP A 108 2.25 -5.89 9.24
C TRP A 108 2.50 -4.47 9.70
N LEU A 109 2.88 -4.31 10.96
CA LEU A 109 3.34 -3.03 11.49
C LEU A 109 4.69 -2.71 10.85
N VAL A 110 4.82 -1.53 10.26
CA VAL A 110 6.08 -1.04 9.69
C VAL A 110 6.82 -0.21 10.72
N GLY A 111 6.14 0.73 11.38
CA GLY A 111 6.74 1.64 12.35
C GLY A 111 5.81 2.79 12.70
N SER A 112 6.39 3.85 13.27
CA SER A 112 5.68 5.09 13.58
C SER A 112 5.99 6.17 12.54
N SER A 113 5.02 7.04 12.27
CA SER A 113 5.23 8.20 11.41
C SER A 113 6.27 9.16 11.97
N LYS A 114 6.98 9.88 11.09
CA LYS A 114 7.95 10.92 11.45
C LYS A 114 7.29 12.24 11.89
N GLY A 115 6.00 12.41 11.62
CA GLY A 115 5.22 13.61 11.88
C GLY A 115 3.72 13.31 11.86
N ASN A 116 2.90 14.32 11.56
CA ASN A 116 1.45 14.14 11.38
C ASN A 116 1.18 13.27 10.16
N ALA A 117 0.82 12.00 10.39
CA ALA A 117 0.76 11.02 9.32
C ALA A 117 -0.37 11.31 8.33
N MET A 118 -1.47 11.91 8.80
CA MET A 118 -2.60 12.28 7.95
C MET A 118 -2.28 13.46 7.03
N GLU A 119 -1.59 14.48 7.55
CA GLU A 119 -1.17 15.63 6.74
C GLU A 119 -0.17 15.21 5.65
N MET A 120 0.83 14.41 6.04
CA MET A 120 1.82 13.85 5.12
C MET A 120 1.17 12.95 4.05
N ALA A 121 0.23 12.09 4.42
CA ALA A 121 -0.49 11.25 3.46
C ALA A 121 -1.37 12.08 2.51
N THR A 122 -2.00 13.15 3.01
CA THR A 122 -2.82 14.05 2.18
C THR A 122 -1.95 14.78 1.15
N GLU A 123 -0.81 15.32 1.58
CA GLU A 123 0.16 15.96 0.69
C GLU A 123 0.68 14.99 -0.38
N PHE A 124 1.13 13.81 0.05
CA PHE A 124 1.61 12.76 -0.84
C PHE A 124 0.56 12.41 -1.91
N ASN A 125 -0.68 12.12 -1.50
CA ASN A 125 -1.76 11.74 -2.40
C ASN A 125 -2.12 12.86 -3.39
N GLY A 126 -2.04 14.13 -2.96
CA GLY A 126 -2.28 15.27 -3.83
C GLY A 126 -1.24 15.44 -4.94
N SER A 127 -0.06 14.86 -4.77
CA SER A 127 1.05 14.90 -5.74
C SER A 127 1.21 13.62 -6.57
N TRP A 128 0.49 12.55 -6.23
CA TRP A 128 0.65 11.24 -6.86
C TRP A 128 0.06 11.21 -8.28
N GLU A 129 0.88 10.83 -9.27
CA GLU A 129 0.40 10.64 -10.65
C GLU A 129 -0.59 9.47 -10.70
N THR A 130 -1.72 9.63 -11.39
CA THR A 130 -2.82 8.65 -11.34
C THR A 130 -2.89 7.75 -12.56
N ASP A 131 -2.06 7.97 -13.57
CA ASP A 131 -1.90 7.04 -14.69
C ASP A 131 -1.23 5.74 -14.20
N LEU A 132 -2.03 4.70 -13.99
CA LEU A 132 -1.61 3.43 -13.42
C LEU A 132 -0.98 2.54 -14.50
N ARG A 133 0.15 1.93 -14.18
CA ARG A 133 0.77 0.88 -15.00
C ARG A 133 1.28 -0.25 -14.14
N VAL A 134 0.70 -1.44 -14.30
CA VAL A 134 1.09 -2.62 -13.53
C VAL A 134 2.58 -2.93 -13.72
N GLY A 135 3.29 -3.11 -12.61
CA GLY A 135 4.73 -3.39 -12.55
C GLY A 135 5.64 -2.15 -12.62
N PHE A 136 5.09 -0.96 -12.88
CA PHE A 136 5.89 0.27 -13.02
C PHE A 136 5.39 1.42 -12.14
N HIS A 137 4.08 1.60 -12.08
CA HIS A 137 3.40 2.62 -11.29
C HIS A 137 2.05 2.07 -10.81
N ASP A 138 2.10 1.19 -9.82
CA ASP A 138 0.92 0.49 -9.29
C ASP A 138 0.84 0.55 -7.75
N CYS A 139 -0.08 -0.22 -7.16
CA CYS A 139 -0.29 -0.26 -5.71
C CYS A 139 0.99 -0.57 -4.91
N ARG A 140 1.97 -1.29 -5.49
CA ARG A 140 3.24 -1.64 -4.83
C ARG A 140 4.15 -0.44 -4.76
N ASN A 141 4.28 0.29 -5.87
CA ASN A 141 5.05 1.54 -5.93
C ASN A 141 4.46 2.55 -4.95
N TYR A 142 3.15 2.79 -5.06
CA TYR A 142 2.42 3.68 -4.15
C TYR A 142 2.64 3.31 -2.67
N THR A 143 2.48 2.02 -2.32
CA THR A 143 2.67 1.56 -0.94
C THR A 143 4.09 1.78 -0.45
N ASN A 144 5.11 1.43 -1.25
CA ASN A 144 6.51 1.63 -0.86
C ASN A 144 6.83 3.12 -0.67
N GLU A 145 6.41 3.97 -1.60
CA GLU A 145 6.72 5.41 -1.57
C GLU A 145 5.98 6.14 -0.45
N LEU A 146 4.69 5.83 -0.24
CA LEU A 146 3.93 6.40 0.88
C LEU A 146 4.53 5.96 2.22
N VAL A 147 4.91 4.68 2.37
CA VAL A 147 5.59 4.22 3.59
C VAL A 147 6.92 4.93 3.79
N GLN A 148 7.74 5.04 2.75
CA GLN A 148 9.01 5.76 2.82
C GLN A 148 8.80 7.24 3.22
N HIS A 149 7.78 7.89 2.66
CA HIS A 149 7.42 9.26 2.99
C HIS A 149 7.03 9.38 4.48
N LEU A 150 6.16 8.49 4.97
CA LEU A 150 5.65 8.52 6.34
C LEU A 150 6.69 8.13 7.41
N THR A 151 7.44 7.05 7.18
CA THR A 151 8.29 6.40 8.21
C THR A 151 9.78 6.45 7.89
N GLY A 152 10.15 6.63 6.62
CA GLY A 152 11.52 6.51 6.13
C GLY A 152 11.97 5.09 5.78
N GLU A 153 11.14 4.08 6.02
CA GLU A 153 11.46 2.71 5.65
C GLU A 153 11.35 2.53 4.13
N MET A 154 12.39 1.94 3.52
CA MET A 154 12.45 1.71 2.08
C MET A 154 12.20 0.23 1.75
N GLN A 155 11.68 -0.01 0.54
CA GLN A 155 11.50 -1.35 -0.04
C GLN A 155 10.76 -2.31 0.90
N ILE A 156 9.74 -1.81 1.60
CA ILE A 156 9.08 -2.56 2.68
C ILE A 156 8.46 -3.85 2.15
N LEU A 157 7.88 -3.83 0.94
CA LEU A 157 7.21 -4.99 0.34
C LEU A 157 8.15 -6.16 0.06
N GLU A 158 9.45 -5.92 -0.18
CA GLU A 158 10.44 -6.97 -0.38
C GLU A 158 10.85 -7.64 0.94
N ARG A 159 10.63 -6.95 2.06
CA ARG A 159 10.99 -7.39 3.41
C ARG A 159 9.81 -8.03 4.16
N LEU A 160 8.59 -7.91 3.63
CA LEU A 160 7.42 -8.52 4.25
C LEU A 160 7.49 -10.05 4.19
N PRO A 161 7.12 -10.75 5.27
CA PRO A 161 6.98 -12.21 5.23
C PRO A 161 6.02 -12.63 4.12
N ARG A 162 6.43 -13.59 3.28
CA ARG A 162 5.53 -14.20 2.31
C ARG A 162 4.44 -14.97 3.06
N SER A 163 3.18 -14.67 2.75
CA SER A 163 1.99 -15.32 3.32
C SER A 163 1.60 -16.58 2.58
#